data_AF-A0A2V7TRF4-F1
#
_entry.id   AF-A0A2V7TRF4-F1
#
_cell.length_a   1.000
_cell.length_b   1.000
_cell.length_c   1.000
_cell.angle_alpha   90.00
_cell.angle_beta   90.00
_cell.angle_gamma   90.00
#
_symmetry.space_group_name_H-M   'P 1'
#
loop_
_entity.id
_entity.type
_entity.pdbx_description
1 polymer ?
#
loop_
_entity_poly.entity_id
_entity_poly.type
_entity_poly.pdbx_seq_one_letter_code
_entity_poly.pdbx_strand_id
1 'polypeptide(L)' 'DCFWELSLAPWDVAAGVLLVREAGGVVTTVDGSPDVVRHGSVVAGNPALHRWLVDLLRST' A
#
# COMPACT_ATOMS: atom_id res chain seq x y z
N ASP A 1 6.68 9.88 3.65
CA ASP A 1 5.91 10.03 2.39
C ASP A 1 5.40 8.69 1.89
N CYS A 2 4.56 8.69 0.87
CA CYS A 2 3.71 7.56 0.47
C CYS A 2 3.90 7.14 -1.01
N PHE A 3 3.62 5.89 -1.32
CA PHE A 3 3.75 5.24 -2.62
C PHE A 3 2.47 4.48 -2.98
N TRP A 4 2.12 4.42 -4.27
CA TRP A 4 1.03 3.57 -4.77
C TRP A 4 1.32 3.04 -6.18
N GLU A 5 0.83 1.84 -6.49
CA GLU A 5 0.86 1.23 -7.82
C GLU A 5 -0.27 0.19 -7.96
N LEU A 6 -0.78 -0.04 -9.19
CA LEU A 6 -1.96 -0.87 -9.45
C LEU A 6 -1.65 -2.21 -10.15
N SER A 7 -0.41 -2.44 -10.56
CA SER A 7 -0.05 -3.64 -11.32
C SER A 7 1.34 -4.12 -10.96
N LEU A 8 1.42 -4.85 -9.86
CA LEU A 8 2.64 -5.47 -9.35
C LEU A 8 2.46 -6.99 -9.23
N ALA A 9 3.54 -7.72 -9.49
CA ALA A 9 3.58 -9.13 -9.18
C ALA A 9 3.87 -9.34 -7.68
N PRO A 10 3.54 -10.51 -7.11
CA PRO A 10 3.76 -10.78 -5.68
C PRO A 10 5.20 -10.53 -5.21
N TRP A 11 6.19 -10.83 -6.06
CA TRP A 11 7.61 -10.65 -5.75
C TRP A 11 8.07 -9.18 -5.72
N ASP A 12 7.37 -8.27 -6.40
CA ASP A 12 7.70 -6.85 -6.40
C ASP A 12 7.36 -6.18 -5.06
N VAL A 13 6.37 -6.72 -4.34
CA VAL A 13 5.86 -6.13 -3.09
C VAL A 13 6.21 -6.92 -1.83
N ALA A 14 6.40 -8.24 -1.90
CA ALA A 14 6.47 -9.10 -0.71
C ALA A 14 7.51 -8.63 0.33
N ALA A 15 8.73 -8.32 -0.10
CA ALA A 15 9.78 -7.83 0.80
C ALA A 15 9.49 -6.42 1.32
N GLY A 16 9.03 -5.52 0.45
CA GLY A 16 8.72 -4.13 0.80
C GLY A 16 7.60 -4.01 1.84
N VAL A 17 6.57 -4.87 1.75
CA VAL A 17 5.47 -4.92 2.71
C VAL A 17 5.97 -5.16 4.12
N LEU A 18 6.88 -6.12 4.30
CA LEU A 18 7.47 -6.41 5.61
C LEU A 18 8.26 -5.21 6.12
N LEU A 19 9.14 -4.64 5.27
CA LEU A 19 9.98 -3.50 5.65
C LEU A 19 9.16 -2.29 6.10
N VAL A 20 8.10 -1.93 5.36
CA VAL A 20 7.26 -0.78 5.70
C VAL A 20 6.49 -1.03 7.00
N ARG A 21 5.98 -2.25 7.21
CA ARG A 21 5.25 -2.60 8.45
C ARG A 21 6.16 -2.55 9.68
N GLU A 22 7.37 -3.09 9.60
CA GLU A 22 8.36 -3.03 10.70
C GLU A 22 8.81 -1.60 11.00
N ALA A 23 8.82 -0.72 9.99
CA ALA A 23 9.08 0.71 10.17
C ALA A 23 7.88 1.48 10.78
N GLY A 24 6.77 0.81 11.12
CA GLY A 24 5.55 1.43 11.64
C GLY A 24 4.66 2.06 10.58
N GLY A 25 4.90 1.77 9.30
CA GLY A 25 4.08 2.19 8.19
C GLY A 25 2.84 1.31 7.99
N VAL A 26 1.90 1.81 7.19
CA VAL A 26 0.67 1.13 6.79
C VAL A 26 0.80 0.74 5.32
N VAL A 27 0.39 -0.49 5.01
CA VAL A 27 0.36 -1.02 3.65
C VAL A 27 -0.97 -1.72 3.41
N THR A 28 -1.74 -1.24 2.44
CA THR A 28 -3.01 -1.83 1.99
C THR A 28 -3.13 -1.77 0.47
N THR A 29 -4.10 -2.46 -0.09
CA THR A 29 -4.53 -2.25 -1.49
C THR A 29 -5.37 -0.97 -1.58
N VAL A 30 -5.71 -0.52 -2.79
CA VAL A 30 -6.55 0.68 -2.97
C VAL A 30 -7.96 0.53 -2.35
N ASP A 31 -8.50 -0.68 -2.34
CA ASP A 31 -9.76 -1.05 -1.68
C ASP A 31 -9.62 -1.23 -0.15
N GLY A 32 -8.41 -1.16 0.39
CA GLY A 32 -8.13 -1.21 1.82
C GLY A 32 -7.85 -2.62 2.37
N SER A 33 -7.72 -3.63 1.50
CA SER A 33 -7.33 -4.98 1.89
C SER A 33 -5.88 -5.00 2.39
N PRO A 34 -5.56 -5.74 3.47
CA PRO A 34 -4.19 -5.90 3.94
C PRO A 34 -3.38 -6.91 3.11
N ASP A 35 -4.02 -7.65 2.19
CA ASP A 35 -3.41 -8.73 1.40
C ASP A 35 -2.85 -8.24 0.04
N VAL A 36 -1.98 -7.25 0.07
CA VAL A 36 -1.42 -6.64 -1.16
C VAL A 36 -0.60 -7.61 -2.03
N VAL A 37 -0.05 -8.67 -1.44
CA VAL A 37 0.77 -9.66 -2.15
C VAL A 37 -0.06 -10.45 -3.16
N ARG A 38 -1.36 -10.64 -2.90
CA ARG A 38 -2.26 -11.38 -3.80
C ARG A 38 -3.09 -10.52 -4.75
N HIS A 39 -3.25 -9.24 -4.44
CA HIS A 39 -4.23 -8.37 -5.12
C HIS A 39 -3.61 -7.48 -6.20
N GLY A 40 -2.27 -7.44 -6.32
CA GLY A 40 -1.56 -6.76 -7.40
C GLY A 40 -1.58 -5.23 -7.35
N SER A 41 -2.19 -4.64 -6.32
CA SER A 41 -2.13 -3.21 -6.02
C SER A 41 -1.57 -2.97 -4.62
N VAL A 42 -0.91 -1.83 -4.44
CA VAL A 42 -0.32 -1.43 -3.17
C VAL A 42 -0.48 0.07 -2.97
N VAL A 43 -0.75 0.45 -1.73
CA VAL A 43 -0.69 1.79 -1.18
C VAL A 43 0.09 1.69 0.13
N ALA A 44 1.19 2.43 0.24
CA ALA A 44 2.10 2.36 1.37
C ALA A 44 2.45 3.77 1.87
N GLY A 45 2.56 3.95 3.18
CA GLY A 45 2.97 5.22 3.78
C GLY A 45 2.86 5.24 5.30
N ASN A 46 3.17 6.36 5.94
CA ASN A 46 2.84 6.55 7.35
C ASN A 46 1.28 6.61 7.52
N PRO A 47 0.74 6.41 8.74
CA PRO A 47 -0.71 6.34 8.92
C PRO A 47 -1.50 7.56 8.39
N ALA A 48 -0.95 8.77 8.53
CA ALA A 48 -1.60 10.00 8.08
C ALA A 48 -1.65 10.09 6.54
N LEU A 49 -0.51 9.90 5.88
CA LEU A 49 -0.40 10.02 4.42
C LEU A 49 -1.01 8.82 3.71
N HIS A 50 -0.96 7.62 4.28
CA HIS A 50 -1.65 6.45 3.75
C HIS A 50 -3.15 6.72 3.65
N ARG A 51 -3.77 7.25 4.73
CA ARG A 51 -5.19 7.60 4.73
C ARG A 51 -5.51 8.65 3.67
N TRP A 52 -4.74 9.74 3.64
CA TRP A 52 -4.90 10.79 2.64
C TRP A 52 -4.81 10.27 1.20
N LEU A 53 -3.84 9.40 0.92
CA LEU A 53 -3.62 8.85 -0.42
C LEU A 53 -4.74 7.91 -0.84
N VAL A 54 -5.23 7.05 0.06
CA VAL A 54 -6.40 6.19 -0.22
C VAL A 54 -7.64 7.03 -0.52
N ASP A 55 -7.90 8.08 0.26
CA ASP A 55 -9.03 8.97 0.04
C ASP A 55 -8.92 9.69 -1.33
N LEU A 56 -7.72 10.15 -1.70
CA LEU A 56 -7.44 10.75 -2.99
C LEU A 56 -7.69 9.78 -4.16
N LEU A 57 -7.16 8.56 -4.08
CA LEU A 57 -7.29 7.54 -5.13
C LEU A 57 -8.74 7.08 -5.33
N ARG A 58 -9.58 7.15 -4.29
CA ARG A 58 -11.02 6.83 -4.38
C ARG A 58 -11.87 7.99 -4.92
N SER A 59 -11.33 9.21 -4.92
CA SER A 59 -12.03 10.40 -5.41
C SER A 59 -11.87 10.63 -6.92
N THR A 60 -11.02 9.83 -7.57
CA THR A 60 -10.79 9.83 -9.02
C THR A 60 -11.59 8.71 -9.66
#